data_AF-A0AA36M0U3-F1
#
_entry.id   AF-A0AA36M0U3-F1
#
_cell.length_a   1.000
_cell.length_b   1.000
_cell.length_c   1.000
_cell.angle_alpha   90.00
_cell.angle_beta   90.00
_cell.angle_gamma   90.00
#
_symmetry.space_group_name_H-M   'P 1'
#
loop_
_entity.id
_entity.type
_entity.pdbx_description
1 polymer ?
#
loop_
_entity_poly.entity_id
_entity_poly.type
_entity_poly.pdbx_seq_one_letter_code
_entity_poly.pdbx_strand_id
1 'polypeptide(L)'
;MAFNYPTIVYQARGVQFGCIIFQIFLLYANIDYIGTFKFIFCTAVCLYNLYVTARRWFNKIDGRYDFAQMVKESNTQVRLQYAAEVFSPLVLGLLVFLIITLPGYNFFWTLASCVQIAAAMLILALEVQETVMKK
;
A
#
# COMPACT_ATOMS: atom_id res chain seq x y z
N MET A 1 13.88 24.35 -4.37
CA MET A 1 12.60 24.01 -3.70
C MET A 1 12.93 23.19 -2.47
N ALA A 2 12.47 23.59 -1.29
CA ALA A 2 12.66 22.81 -0.07
C ALA A 2 11.80 21.53 -0.13
N PHE A 3 12.40 20.38 0.19
CA PHE A 3 11.70 19.09 0.23
C PHE A 3 10.61 19.11 1.31
N ASN A 4 9.35 18.95 0.90
CA ASN A 4 8.19 18.95 1.81
C ASN A 4 7.65 17.52 1.98
N TYR A 5 8.27 16.79 2.91
CA TYR A 5 7.91 15.40 3.27
C TYR A 5 6.40 15.17 3.41
N PRO A 6 5.65 15.90 4.27
CA PRO A 6 4.25 15.59 4.50
C PRO A 6 3.39 15.77 3.24
N THR A 7 3.72 16.72 2.36
CA THR A 7 3.00 16.90 1.09
C THR A 7 3.21 15.72 0.16
N ILE A 8 4.45 15.24 0.02
CA ILE A 8 4.79 14.13 -0.88
C ILE A 8 4.13 12.83 -0.38
N VAL A 9 4.21 12.55 0.93
CA VAL A 9 3.57 11.36 1.51
C VAL A 9 2.05 11.41 1.38
N TYR A 10 1.44 12.58 1.60
CA TYR A 10 0.01 12.75 1.42
C TYR A 10 -0.44 12.49 -0.02
N GLN A 11 0.29 13.01 -1.01
CA GLN A 11 0.01 12.79 -2.42
C GLN A 11 0.23 11.32 -2.82
N ALA A 12 1.33 10.71 -2.39
CA ALA A 12 1.63 9.31 -2.66
C ALA A 12 0.55 8.37 -2.11
N ARG A 13 0.07 8.61 -0.87
CA ARG A 13 -1.05 7.83 -0.30
C ARG A 13 -2.37 8.05 -1.04
N GLY A 14 -2.63 9.28 -1.51
CA GLY A 14 -3.77 9.57 -2.37
C GLY A 14 -3.72 8.80 -3.71
N VAL A 15 -2.53 8.70 -4.31
CA VAL A 15 -2.31 7.89 -5.52
C VAL A 15 -2.55 6.41 -5.23
N GLN A 16 -2.02 5.87 -4.13
CA GLN A 16 -2.29 4.48 -3.73
C GLN A 16 -3.78 4.21 -3.57
N PHE A 17 -4.48 5.10 -2.86
CA PHE A 17 -5.92 4.99 -2.64
C PHE A 17 -6.69 4.93 -3.97
N GLY A 18 -6.38 5.83 -4.91
CA GLY A 18 -6.98 5.83 -6.25
C GLY A 18 -6.68 4.56 -7.04
N CYS A 19 -5.44 4.07 -7.00
CA CYS A 19 -5.05 2.83 -7.67
C CYS A 19 -5.78 1.61 -7.09
N ILE A 20 -5.92 1.51 -5.77
CA ILE A 20 -6.60 0.37 -5.12
C ILE A 20 -8.09 0.36 -5.48
N ILE A 21 -8.76 1.52 -5.49
CA ILE A 21 -10.15 1.62 -5.96
C ILE A 21 -10.27 1.15 -7.41
N PHE A 22 -9.39 1.62 -8.28
CA PHE A 22 -9.39 1.22 -9.68
C PHE A 22 -9.13 -0.28 -9.85
N GLN A 23 -8.23 -0.88 -9.07
CA GLN A 23 -8.01 -2.33 -9.03
C GLN A 23 -9.28 -3.09 -8.63
N ILE A 24 -10.04 -2.64 -7.63
CA ILE A 24 -11.30 -3.27 -7.22
C ILE A 24 -12.32 -3.24 -8.38
N PHE A 25 -12.43 -2.13 -9.10
CA PHE A 25 -13.29 -2.05 -10.28
C PHE A 25 -12.83 -3.01 -11.39
N LEU A 26 -11.52 -3.12 -11.63
CA LEU A 26 -10.97 -4.05 -12.62
C LEU A 26 -11.21 -5.52 -12.24
N LEU A 27 -11.10 -5.87 -10.95
CA LEU A 27 -11.44 -7.21 -10.45
C LEU A 27 -12.90 -7.54 -10.72
N TYR A 28 -13.80 -6.59 -10.41
CA TYR A 28 -15.24 -6.78 -10.64
C TYR A 28 -15.57 -6.89 -12.13
N ALA A 29 -14.98 -6.03 -12.97
CA ALA A 29 -15.19 -6.06 -14.43
C ALA A 29 -14.67 -7.35 -15.10
N ASN A 30 -13.78 -8.09 -14.45
CA ASN A 30 -13.17 -9.32 -14.98
C ASN A 30 -13.52 -10.56 -14.14
N ILE A 31 -14.61 -10.52 -13.38
CA ILE A 31 -15.01 -11.60 -12.47
C ILE A 31 -15.10 -12.96 -13.19
N ASP A 32 -15.58 -12.98 -14.43
CA ASP A 32 -15.78 -14.18 -15.24
C ASP A 32 -14.47 -14.90 -15.58
N TYR A 33 -13.33 -14.19 -15.61
CA TYR A 33 -12.03 -14.73 -16.00
C TYR A 33 -11.16 -15.15 -14.82
N ILE A 34 -11.42 -14.64 -13.63
CA ILE A 34 -10.57 -14.81 -12.44
C ILE A 34 -10.94 -16.08 -11.66
N GLY A 35 -12.21 -16.46 -11.69
CA GLY A 35 -12.78 -17.52 -10.85
C GLY A 35 -13.16 -17.02 -9.46
N THR A 36 -14.27 -17.52 -8.93
CA THR A 36 -14.95 -17.01 -7.74
C THR A 36 -14.06 -16.94 -6.50
N PHE A 37 -13.25 -17.98 -6.25
CA PHE A 37 -12.38 -18.02 -5.08
C PHE A 37 -11.28 -16.95 -5.13
N LYS A 38 -10.58 -16.84 -6.27
CA LYS A 38 -9.52 -15.83 -6.46
C LYS A 38 -10.12 -14.41 -6.41
N PHE A 39 -11.30 -14.22 -6.97
CA PHE A 39 -12.01 -12.95 -6.93
C PHE A 39 -12.33 -12.52 -5.50
N ILE A 40 -12.95 -13.39 -4.69
CA ILE A 40 -13.31 -13.08 -3.29
C ILE A 40 -12.05 -12.77 -2.48
N PHE A 41 -11.02 -13.62 -2.60
CA PHE A 41 -9.77 -13.46 -1.87
C PHE A 41 -9.06 -12.15 -2.24
N CYS A 42 -8.84 -11.88 -3.53
CA CYS A 42 -8.14 -10.68 -3.97
C CYS A 42 -8.94 -9.41 -3.69
N THR A 43 -10.27 -9.46 -3.82
CA THR A 43 -11.14 -8.33 -3.44
C THR A 43 -11.05 -8.05 -1.94
N ALA A 44 -11.06 -9.08 -1.08
CA ALA A 44 -10.88 -8.90 0.37
C ALA A 44 -9.51 -8.27 0.70
N VAL A 45 -8.43 -8.73 0.05
CA VAL A 45 -7.09 -8.15 0.23
C VAL A 45 -7.04 -6.70 -0.25
N CYS A 46 -7.62 -6.38 -1.42
CA CYS A 46 -7.70 -5.00 -1.91
C CYS A 46 -8.52 -4.11 -0.97
N LEU A 47 -9.64 -4.58 -0.44
CA LEU A 47 -10.46 -3.84 0.53
C LEU A 47 -9.72 -3.60 1.84
N TYR A 48 -8.98 -4.60 2.34
CA TYR A 48 -8.15 -4.43 3.53
C TYR A 48 -7.01 -3.41 3.27
N ASN A 49 -6.36 -3.49 2.11
CA ASN A 49 -5.34 -2.52 1.71
C ASN A 49 -5.91 -1.10 1.58
N LEU A 50 -7.12 -0.98 1.02
CA LEU A 50 -7.86 0.26 0.93
C LEU A 50 -8.15 0.83 2.32
N TYR A 51 -8.64 0.01 3.25
CA TYR A 51 -8.90 0.40 4.63
C TYR A 51 -7.64 0.95 5.32
N VAL A 52 -6.52 0.24 5.25
CA VAL A 52 -5.26 0.68 5.88
C VAL A 52 -4.77 1.98 5.25
N THR A 53 -4.75 2.06 3.93
CA THR A 53 -4.30 3.26 3.20
C THR A 53 -5.20 4.46 3.49
N ALA A 54 -6.52 4.27 3.47
CA ALA A 54 -7.50 5.31 3.76
C ALA A 54 -7.39 5.82 5.19
N ARG A 55 -7.32 4.92 6.19
CA ARG A 55 -7.14 5.29 7.60
C ARG A 55 -5.89 6.14 7.80
N ARG A 56 -4.78 5.77 7.16
CA ARG A 56 -3.50 6.52 7.23
C ARG A 56 -3.57 7.85 6.50
N TRP A 57 -4.30 7.92 5.40
CA TRP A 57 -4.45 9.13 4.61
C TRP A 57 -5.37 10.15 5.29
N PHE A 58 -6.56 9.74 5.74
CA PHE A 58 -7.53 10.62 6.41
C PHE A 58 -7.03 11.15 7.75
N ASN A 59 -6.40 10.30 8.56
CA ASN A 59 -5.87 10.71 9.87
C ASN A 59 -4.48 11.36 9.78
N LYS A 60 -3.91 11.51 8.58
CA LYS A 60 -2.57 12.08 8.36
C LYS A 60 -1.50 11.45 9.27
N ILE A 61 -1.56 10.13 9.45
CA ILE A 61 -0.69 9.39 10.37
C ILE A 61 0.76 9.47 9.89
N ASP A 62 1.67 9.91 10.75
CA ASP A 62 3.10 10.01 10.41
C ASP A 62 3.79 8.64 10.58
N GLY A 63 4.21 8.03 9.47
CA GLY A 63 4.87 6.72 9.50
C GLY A 63 6.31 6.75 10.01
N ARG A 64 6.91 7.95 10.19
CA ARG A 64 8.24 8.08 10.80
C ARG A 64 8.25 7.58 12.23
N TYR A 65 7.18 7.85 12.99
CA TYR A 65 7.05 7.38 14.36
C TYR A 65 6.96 5.84 14.40
N ASP A 66 6.10 5.27 13.55
CA ASP A 66 5.92 3.81 13.47
C ASP A 66 7.24 3.11 13.11
N PHE A 67 7.97 3.63 12.12
CA PHE A 67 9.27 3.06 11.74
C PHE A 67 10.33 3.23 12.85
N ALA A 68 10.36 4.38 13.52
CA ALA A 68 11.27 4.58 14.65
C ALA A 68 10.97 3.62 15.82
N GLN A 69 9.70 3.39 16.13
CA GLN A 69 9.29 2.42 17.15
C GLN A 69 9.58 0.98 16.73
N MET A 70 9.40 0.64 15.45
CA MET A 70 9.78 -0.68 14.93
C MET A 70 11.28 -0.98 15.14
N VAL A 71 12.15 0.03 15.08
CA VAL A 71 13.59 -0.13 15.30
C VAL A 71 13.98 -0.13 16.78
N LYS A 72 13.28 0.64 17.61
CA LYS A 72 13.61 0.84 19.03
C LYS A 72 12.98 -0.19 19.97
N GLU A 73 11.79 -0.69 19.63
CA GLU A 73 10.99 -1.50 20.52
C GLU A 73 11.61 -2.89 20.74
N SER A 74 11.69 -3.29 22.01
CA SER A 74 12.31 -4.56 22.41
C SER A 74 11.31 -5.73 22.36
N ASN A 75 10.03 -5.44 22.60
CA ASN A 75 8.97 -6.45 22.55
C ASN A 75 8.65 -6.82 21.09
N THR A 76 8.89 -8.08 20.73
CA THR A 76 8.69 -8.60 19.37
C THR A 76 7.24 -8.44 18.87
N GLN A 77 6.24 -8.60 19.75
CA GLN A 77 4.84 -8.50 19.37
C GLN A 77 4.45 -7.07 18.98
N VAL A 78 4.88 -6.10 19.77
CA VAL A 78 4.63 -4.67 19.51
C VAL A 78 5.41 -4.22 18.27
N ARG A 79 6.66 -4.68 18.14
CA ARG A 79 7.48 -4.42 16.95
C ARG A 79 6.83 -4.92 15.66
N LEU A 80 6.21 -6.11 15.71
CA LEU A 80 5.51 -6.67 14.56
C LEU A 80 4.28 -5.85 14.17
N GLN A 81 3.56 -5.27 15.14
CA GLN A 81 2.42 -4.39 14.85
C GLN A 81 2.85 -3.12 14.10
N TYR A 82 3.93 -2.48 14.54
CA TYR A 82 4.50 -1.32 13.82
C TYR A 82 5.01 -1.70 12.43
N ALA A 83 5.67 -2.85 12.30
CA ALA A 83 6.12 -3.34 10.99
C ALA A 83 4.92 -3.62 10.05
N ALA A 84 3.87 -4.27 10.55
CA ALA A 84 2.68 -4.55 9.75
C ALA A 84 2.05 -3.26 9.22
N GLU A 85 1.94 -2.26 10.09
CA GLU A 85 1.38 -0.94 9.78
C GLU A 85 2.20 -0.17 8.72
N VAL A 86 3.54 -0.27 8.73
CA VAL A 86 4.41 0.38 7.73
C VAL A 86 4.44 -0.38 6.41
N PHE A 87 4.58 -1.70 6.45
CA PHE A 87 4.82 -2.53 5.27
C PHE A 87 3.54 -3.05 4.59
N SER A 88 2.37 -3.01 5.25
CA SER A 88 1.15 -3.61 4.71
C SER A 88 0.76 -3.11 3.31
N PRO A 89 0.82 -1.80 2.97
CA PRO A 89 0.37 -1.37 1.65
C PRO A 89 1.24 -1.95 0.53
N LEU A 90 2.53 -2.18 0.80
CA LEU A 90 3.49 -2.77 -0.12
C LEU A 90 3.27 -4.29 -0.24
N VAL A 91 3.19 -4.99 0.89
CA VAL A 91 3.04 -6.46 0.91
C VAL A 91 1.70 -6.87 0.29
N LEU A 92 0.61 -6.20 0.64
CA LEU A 92 -0.72 -6.47 0.09
C LEU A 92 -0.77 -6.14 -1.41
N GLY A 93 -0.15 -5.03 -1.83
CA GLY A 93 -0.06 -4.65 -3.24
C GLY A 93 0.67 -5.71 -4.09
N LEU A 94 1.82 -6.17 -3.63
CA LEU A 94 2.59 -7.24 -4.28
C LEU A 94 1.82 -8.57 -4.32
N LEU A 95 1.16 -8.93 -3.22
CA LEU A 95 0.41 -10.18 -3.13
C LEU A 95 -0.71 -10.24 -4.19
N VAL A 96 -1.50 -9.17 -4.31
CA VAL A 96 -2.59 -9.12 -5.30
C VAL A 96 -2.03 -9.11 -6.73
N PHE A 97 -0.94 -8.37 -6.97
CA PHE A 97 -0.27 -8.33 -8.27
C PHE A 97 0.22 -9.70 -8.74
N LEU A 98 0.77 -10.53 -7.84
CA LEU A 98 1.29 -11.85 -8.17
C LEU A 98 0.19 -12.90 -8.42
N ILE A 99 -0.97 -12.76 -7.78
CA ILE A 99 -2.07 -13.74 -7.86
C ILE A 99 -2.96 -13.52 -9.09
N ILE A 100 -3.21 -12.26 -9.44
CA ILE A 100 -4.15 -11.89 -10.50
C ILE A 100 -3.43 -11.73 -11.84
N THR A 101 -3.91 -12.46 -12.84
CA THR A 101 -3.57 -12.24 -14.24
C THR A 101 -4.87 -12.07 -15.02
N LEU A 102 -5.06 -10.90 -15.66
CA LEU A 102 -6.29 -10.58 -16.40
C LEU A 102 -6.04 -10.69 -17.91
N PRO A 103 -6.88 -11.39 -18.69
CA PRO A 103 -6.69 -11.52 -20.14
C PRO A 103 -7.08 -10.27 -20.92
N GLY A 104 -8.17 -9.58 -20.56
CA GLY A 104 -8.75 -8.46 -21.35
C GLY A 104 -8.30 -7.05 -20.94
N TYR A 105 -7.75 -6.88 -19.73
CA TYR A 105 -7.37 -5.57 -19.17
C TYR A 105 -6.02 -5.60 -18.45
N ASN A 106 -5.12 -6.49 -18.90
CA ASN A 106 -3.84 -6.72 -18.24
C ASN A 106 -3.00 -5.44 -18.11
N PHE A 107 -3.05 -4.57 -19.13
CA PHE A 107 -2.29 -3.32 -19.12
C PHE A 107 -2.74 -2.39 -17.99
N PHE A 108 -4.04 -2.12 -17.87
CA PHE A 108 -4.58 -1.24 -16.82
C PHE A 108 -4.37 -1.81 -15.43
N TRP A 109 -4.52 -3.13 -15.28
CA TRP A 109 -4.23 -3.84 -14.03
C TRP A 109 -2.76 -3.72 -13.63
N THR A 110 -1.87 -4.00 -14.58
CA THR A 110 -0.41 -3.94 -14.36
C THR A 110 0.01 -2.52 -14.02
N LEU A 111 -0.47 -1.53 -14.78
CA LEU A 111 -0.18 -0.12 -14.53
C LEU A 111 -0.63 0.32 -13.15
N ALA A 112 -1.89 0.06 -12.78
CA ALA A 112 -2.43 0.44 -11.47
C ALA A 112 -1.66 -0.23 -10.32
N SER A 113 -1.30 -1.51 -10.49
CA SER A 113 -0.52 -2.26 -9.51
C SER A 113 0.91 -1.72 -9.39
N CYS A 114 1.60 -1.47 -10.50
CA CYS A 114 2.94 -0.90 -10.49
C CYS A 114 2.96 0.50 -9.86
N VAL A 115 1.98 1.35 -10.17
CA VAL A 115 1.88 2.70 -9.58
C VAL A 115 1.60 2.62 -8.08
N GLN A 116 0.69 1.74 -7.64
CA GLN A 116 0.40 1.52 -6.22
C GLN A 116 1.64 1.03 -5.46
N ILE A 117 2.36 0.06 -6.02
CA ILE A 117 3.58 -0.51 -5.42
C ILE A 117 4.70 0.53 -5.40
N ALA A 118 4.91 1.27 -6.49
CA ALA A 118 5.92 2.33 -6.56
C ALA A 118 5.64 3.45 -5.55
N ALA A 119 4.38 3.86 -5.38
CA ALA A 119 3.99 4.82 -4.36
C ALA A 119 4.22 4.27 -2.93
N ALA A 120 3.94 2.98 -2.71
CA ALA A 120 4.24 2.31 -1.43
C ALA A 120 5.74 2.31 -1.12
N MET A 121 6.56 1.96 -2.11
CA MET A 121 8.02 1.96 -1.99
C MET A 121 8.57 3.37 -1.74
N LEU A 122 8.02 4.38 -2.42
CA LEU A 122 8.44 5.77 -2.22
C LEU A 122 8.13 6.25 -0.81
N ILE A 123 6.93 5.98 -0.28
CA ILE A 123 6.57 6.34 1.11
C ILE A 123 7.53 5.67 2.09
N LEU A 124 7.78 4.37 1.90
CA LEU A 124 8.67 3.61 2.77
C LEU A 124 10.11 4.13 2.72
N ALA A 125 10.63 4.42 1.52
CA ALA A 125 11.96 4.98 1.35
C ALA A 125 12.10 6.35 2.04
N LEU A 126 11.08 7.20 1.94
CA LEU A 126 11.07 8.50 2.61
C LEU A 126 10.98 8.37 4.14
N GLU A 127 10.15 7.44 4.64
CA GLU A 127 10.04 7.14 6.07
C GLU A 127 11.39 6.64 6.63
N VAL A 128 12.08 5.76 5.93
CA VAL A 128 13.44 5.28 6.28
C VAL A 128 14.45 6.43 6.24
N GLN A 129 14.48 7.21 5.15
CA GLN A 129 15.41 8.33 4.98
C GLN A 129 15.26 9.35 6.12
N GLU A 130 14.04 9.77 6.43
CA GLU A 130 13.77 10.77 7.46
C GLU A 130 14.11 10.24 8.86
N THR A 131 13.85 8.95 9.14
CA THR A 131 14.10 8.36 10.46
C THR A 131 15.57 8.00 10.72
N VAL A 132 16.34 7.71 9.66
CA VAL A 132 17.76 7.33 9.77
C VAL A 132 18.66 8.55 9.63
N MET A 133 18.40 9.44 8.67
CA MET A 133 19.31 10.56 8.35
C MET A 133 19.04 11.84 9.13
N LYS A 134 17.86 12.01 9.73
CA LYS A 134 17.54 13.17 10.59
C LYS A 134 17.40 12.81 12.07
N LYS A 135 18.07 11.74 12.48
CA LYS A 135 18.25 11.40 13.90
C LYS A 135 19.22 12.35 14.58
#